data_AF-A0A1S7FR18-F1
#
_entry.id   AF-A0A1S7FR18-F1
#
_cell.length_a   1.000
_cell.length_b   1.000
_cell.length_c   1.000
_cell.angle_alpha   90.00
_cell.angle_beta   90.00
_cell.angle_gamma   90.00
#
_symmetry.space_group_name_H-M   'P 1'
#
loop_
_entity.id
_entity.type
_entity.pdbx_description
1 polymer ?
#
loop_
_entity_poly.entity_id
_entity_poly.type
_entity_poly.pdbx_seq_one_letter_code
_entity_poly.pdbx_strand_id
1 'polypeptide(L)'
;MKKYVAVILSLLLILAGCGQSDTDDAYNNALQKGLDAIAGENYAKAEAAFELALEDKKDDEKAKAYLIQTKAMQVATDAYAKKDYKVSAQEAKKVIQEKQGSDALVQKAKALQTKISTLEKQQKTLETKWTAIEQAIQEKDYDNASTKVAAFLKENLSDFPELKKQAEDAQTKITTEKKALAKQQEEAQIAKEEQEADQKVIEEGGPMDGADADAGEALSDADIVAKVQAYNGESTEGVTYSVEAVLNELTNGTSYEIWVRSDGSDGFRPGAALAHYYYYPEIDKVEEVSS
;
A
#
# COMPACT_ATOMS: atom_id res chain seq x y z
N MET A 1 71.12 52.06 13.05
CA MET A 1 70.18 50.95 13.34
C MET A 1 70.88 49.62 13.15
N LYS A 2 71.52 49.04 14.18
CA LYS A 2 72.19 47.72 14.12
C LYS A 2 72.62 47.19 15.51
N LYS A 3 71.92 47.57 16.58
CA LYS A 3 72.26 47.16 17.96
C LYS A 3 71.11 46.58 18.78
N TYR A 4 69.93 46.41 18.19
CA TYR A 4 68.74 45.90 18.90
C TYR A 4 68.29 44.51 18.43
N VAL A 5 69.03 43.87 17.50
CA VAL A 5 68.64 42.55 16.95
C VAL A 5 69.14 41.38 17.84
N ALA A 6 70.12 41.61 18.71
CA ALA A 6 70.69 40.55 19.56
C ALA A 6 69.93 40.32 20.89
N VAL A 7 68.97 41.19 21.24
CA VAL A 7 68.22 41.09 22.52
C VAL A 7 66.86 40.38 22.35
N ILE A 8 66.37 40.23 21.12
CA ILE A 8 65.08 39.59 20.84
C ILE A 8 65.23 38.07 20.65
N LEU A 9 66.44 37.57 20.37
CA LEU A 9 66.69 36.14 20.16
C LEU A 9 67.07 35.37 21.45
N SER A 10 67.29 36.06 22.59
CA SER A 10 67.55 35.43 23.89
C SER A 10 66.28 35.22 24.72
N LEU A 11 65.11 35.64 24.24
CA LEU A 11 63.83 35.47 24.91
C LEU A 11 63.10 34.16 24.57
N LEU A 12 63.68 33.31 23.72
CA LEU A 12 63.07 32.06 23.23
C LEU A 12 63.63 30.78 23.87
N LEU A 13 64.48 30.89 24.91
CA LEU A 13 65.19 29.75 25.50
C LEU A 13 64.95 29.53 27.01
N ILE A 14 63.88 30.10 27.58
CA ILE A 14 63.50 29.87 28.99
C ILE A 14 62.08 29.31 29.12
N LEU A 15 61.71 28.35 28.26
CA LEU A 15 60.52 27.51 28.46
C LEU A 15 60.85 26.02 28.58
N ALA A 16 62.03 25.70 29.11
CA ALA A 16 62.35 24.35 29.57
C ALA A 16 62.66 24.40 31.06
N GLY A 17 61.63 24.10 31.87
CA GLY A 17 61.77 23.72 33.27
C GLY A 17 61.23 24.72 34.29
N CYS A 18 60.02 24.46 34.78
CA CYS A 18 59.60 24.56 36.20
C CYS A 18 58.09 24.23 36.29
N GLY A 19 57.74 23.07 36.85
CA GLY A 19 56.34 22.65 37.03
C GLY A 19 56.23 21.24 37.63
N GLN A 20 56.93 20.98 38.72
CA GLN A 20 56.67 19.80 39.55
C GLN A 20 55.39 20.08 40.37
N SER A 21 54.23 20.16 39.72
CA SER A 21 52.92 20.47 40.35
C SER A 21 51.65 20.23 39.52
N ASP A 22 51.70 19.82 38.24
CA ASP A 22 50.60 20.14 37.29
C ASP A 22 49.71 18.95 36.83
N THR A 23 49.92 17.73 37.33
CA THR A 23 49.14 16.54 36.90
C THR A 23 47.69 16.56 37.40
N ASP A 24 47.44 17.13 38.57
CA ASP A 24 46.07 17.26 39.08
C ASP A 24 45.27 18.32 38.32
N ASP A 25 45.92 19.38 37.85
CA ASP A 25 45.27 20.44 37.08
C ASP A 25 44.93 19.99 35.66
N ALA A 26 45.81 19.24 35.00
CA ALA A 26 45.55 18.67 33.67
C ALA A 26 44.37 17.67 33.71
N TYR A 27 44.40 16.74 34.67
CA TYR A 27 43.32 15.76 34.90
C TYR A 27 41.97 16.44 35.18
N ASN A 28 41.93 17.39 36.13
CA ASN A 28 40.68 18.06 36.49
C ASN A 28 40.12 18.90 35.33
N ASN A 29 40.99 19.53 34.54
CA ASN A 29 40.61 20.27 33.35
C ASN A 29 40.00 19.35 32.27
N ALA A 30 40.62 18.18 32.03
CA ALA A 30 40.11 17.19 31.10
C ALA A 30 38.74 16.64 31.54
N LEU A 31 38.57 16.32 32.83
CA LEU A 31 37.27 15.94 33.38
C LEU A 31 36.19 17.02 33.18
N GLN A 32 36.50 18.27 33.49
CA GLN A 32 35.54 19.37 33.36
C GLN A 32 35.15 19.57 31.90
N LYS A 33 36.12 19.56 30.96
CA LYS A 33 35.84 19.62 29.52
C LYS A 33 34.93 18.49 29.06
N GLY A 34 35.11 17.28 29.60
CA GLY A 34 34.24 16.14 29.30
C GLY A 34 32.81 16.38 29.77
N LEU A 35 32.63 16.89 30.99
CA LEU A 35 31.31 17.23 31.55
C LEU A 35 30.63 18.39 30.79
N ASP A 36 31.39 19.41 30.40
CA ASP A 36 30.89 20.52 29.59
C ASP A 36 30.45 20.02 28.20
N ALA A 37 31.22 19.11 27.60
CA ALA A 37 30.87 18.48 26.34
C ALA A 37 29.61 17.60 26.46
N ILE A 38 29.41 16.88 27.58
CA ILE A 38 28.15 16.18 27.87
C ILE A 38 26.98 17.17 27.93
N ALA A 39 27.15 18.32 28.60
CA ALA A 39 26.11 19.34 28.69
C ALA A 39 25.73 19.89 27.30
N GLY A 40 26.73 20.06 26.43
CA GLY A 40 26.56 20.42 25.02
C GLY A 40 26.18 19.25 24.09
N GLU A 41 25.87 18.07 24.62
CA GLU A 41 25.53 16.84 23.87
C GLU A 41 26.57 16.44 22.81
N ASN A 42 27.82 16.84 23.00
CA ASN A 42 28.93 16.49 22.11
C ASN A 42 29.69 15.30 22.69
N TYR A 43 29.10 14.11 22.55
CA TYR A 43 29.62 12.89 23.15
C TYR A 43 31.01 12.50 22.62
N ALA A 44 31.31 12.76 21.35
CA ALA A 44 32.64 12.51 20.78
C ALA A 44 33.73 13.40 21.43
N LYS A 45 33.44 14.68 21.68
CA LYS A 45 34.36 15.56 22.42
C LYS A 45 34.48 15.16 23.89
N ALA A 46 33.36 14.74 24.49
CA ALA A 46 33.36 14.27 25.87
C ALA A 46 34.22 13.00 26.04
N GLU A 47 34.09 12.05 25.11
CA GLU A 47 34.87 10.83 25.03
C GLU A 47 36.38 11.15 25.00
N ALA A 48 36.81 11.98 24.05
CA ALA A 48 38.21 12.38 23.93
C ALA A 48 38.73 13.08 25.20
N ALA A 49 37.92 13.91 25.84
CA ALA A 49 38.30 14.59 27.08
C ALA A 49 38.45 13.61 28.27
N PHE A 50 37.59 12.60 28.39
CA PHE A 50 37.74 11.57 29.42
C PHE A 50 38.89 10.61 29.14
N GLU A 51 39.19 10.33 27.87
CA GLU A 51 40.40 9.58 27.49
C GLU A 51 41.66 10.33 27.91
N LEU A 52 41.74 11.65 27.69
CA LEU A 52 42.84 12.50 28.17
C LEU A 52 42.95 12.48 29.71
N ALA A 53 41.82 12.53 30.44
CA ALA A 53 41.85 12.42 31.90
C ALA A 53 42.43 11.07 32.35
N LEU A 54 42.14 9.99 31.63
CA LEU A 54 42.67 8.65 31.91
C LEU A 54 44.14 8.48 31.47
N GLU A 55 44.66 9.29 30.54
CA GLU A 55 46.09 9.32 30.26
C GLU A 55 46.90 9.77 31.48
N ASP A 56 46.39 10.78 32.20
CA ASP A 56 46.98 11.32 33.43
C ASP A 56 46.73 10.40 34.64
N LYS A 57 45.50 9.87 34.79
CA LYS A 57 45.10 8.99 35.91
C LYS A 57 44.40 7.73 35.41
N LYS A 58 45.17 6.77 34.90
CA LYS A 58 44.69 5.52 34.28
C LYS A 58 43.74 4.69 35.15
N ASP A 59 43.93 4.72 36.46
CA ASP A 59 43.15 3.92 37.41
C ASP A 59 42.02 4.68 38.10
N ASP A 60 41.71 5.90 37.65
CA ASP A 60 40.62 6.67 38.24
C ASP A 60 39.25 6.12 37.82
N GLU A 61 38.54 5.52 38.78
CA GLU A 61 37.26 4.86 38.55
C GLU A 61 36.17 5.82 38.06
N LYS A 62 36.21 7.09 38.46
CA LYS A 62 35.22 8.09 38.06
C LYS A 62 35.39 8.50 36.59
N ALA A 63 36.62 8.74 36.14
CA ALA A 63 36.93 9.01 34.74
C ALA A 63 36.60 7.80 33.84
N LYS A 64 36.86 6.57 34.31
CA LYS A 64 36.44 5.34 33.60
C LYS A 64 34.92 5.27 33.46
N ALA A 65 34.18 5.50 34.54
CA ALA A 65 32.71 5.48 34.52
C ALA A 65 32.13 6.54 33.57
N TYR A 66 32.69 7.76 33.56
CA TYR A 66 32.30 8.80 32.61
C TYR A 66 32.57 8.41 31.17
N LEU A 67 33.73 7.82 30.87
CA LEU A 67 34.07 7.36 29.53
C LEU A 67 33.09 6.26 29.06
N ILE A 68 32.82 5.27 29.92
CA ILE A 68 31.90 4.16 29.62
C ILE A 68 30.49 4.69 29.33
N GLN A 69 29.94 5.55 30.20
CA GLN A 69 28.63 6.14 29.97
C GLN A 69 28.59 6.99 28.71
N THR A 70 29.64 7.77 28.42
CA THR A 70 29.69 8.64 27.25
C THR A 70 29.67 7.83 25.96
N LYS A 71 30.49 6.78 25.87
CA LYS A 71 30.52 5.85 24.74
C LYS A 71 29.16 5.17 24.53
N ALA A 72 28.56 4.66 25.60
CA ALA A 72 27.24 4.04 25.53
C ALA A 72 26.16 5.06 25.10
N MET A 73 26.19 6.28 25.62
CA MET A 73 25.22 7.32 25.24
C MET A 73 25.36 7.71 23.77
N GLN A 74 26.59 7.83 23.25
CA GLN A 74 26.84 8.11 21.84
C GLN A 74 26.22 7.03 20.94
N VAL A 75 26.48 5.75 21.24
CA VAL A 75 25.88 4.64 20.48
C VAL A 75 24.36 4.66 20.61
N ALA A 76 23.83 4.94 21.81
CA ALA A 76 22.39 5.04 22.03
C ALA A 76 21.74 6.12 21.16
N THR A 77 22.35 7.31 21.06
CA THR A 77 21.83 8.42 20.26
C THR A 77 21.96 8.16 18.76
N ASP A 78 23.06 7.56 18.31
CA ASP A 78 23.25 7.21 16.91
C ASP A 78 22.26 6.12 16.45
N ALA A 79 22.05 5.11 17.30
CA ALA A 79 21.05 4.07 17.05
C ALA A 79 19.64 4.65 17.02
N TYR A 80 19.30 5.59 17.92
CA TYR A 80 18.01 6.28 17.91
C TYR A 80 17.79 7.04 16.60
N ALA A 81 18.79 7.80 16.14
CA ALA A 81 18.73 8.54 14.87
C ALA A 81 18.54 7.62 13.66
N LYS A 82 19.12 6.41 13.71
CA LYS A 82 18.94 5.35 12.70
C LYS A 82 17.67 4.53 12.88
N LYS A 83 16.80 4.90 13.84
CA LYS A 83 15.57 4.18 14.23
C LYS A 83 15.81 2.74 14.71
N ASP A 84 17.03 2.39 15.11
CA ASP A 84 17.33 1.13 15.79
C ASP A 84 17.04 1.28 17.28
N TYR A 85 15.75 1.29 17.62
CA TYR A 85 15.28 1.53 18.99
C TYR A 85 15.69 0.42 19.95
N LYS A 86 15.91 -0.80 19.46
CA LYS A 86 16.36 -1.93 20.27
C LYS A 86 17.78 -1.70 20.77
N VAL A 87 18.71 -1.39 19.87
CA VAL A 87 20.10 -1.07 20.24
C VAL A 87 20.13 0.20 21.09
N SER A 88 19.37 1.22 20.71
CA SER A 88 19.30 2.47 21.47
C SER A 88 18.86 2.25 22.93
N ALA A 89 17.81 1.47 23.16
CA ALA A 89 17.32 1.16 24.50
C ALA A 89 18.31 0.34 25.34
N GLN A 90 19.02 -0.59 24.69
CA GLN A 90 20.05 -1.41 25.34
C GLN A 90 21.24 -0.57 25.79
N GLU A 91 21.76 0.31 24.93
CA GLU A 91 22.89 1.18 25.27
C GLU A 91 22.50 2.25 26.30
N ALA A 92 21.30 2.84 26.19
CA ALA A 92 20.77 3.74 27.22
C ALA A 92 20.66 3.04 28.59
N LYS A 93 20.31 1.75 28.60
CA LYS A 93 20.30 0.95 29.85
C LYS A 93 21.70 0.82 30.44
N LYS A 94 22.73 0.62 29.63
CA LYS A 94 24.13 0.57 30.10
C LYS A 94 24.53 1.89 30.75
N VAL A 95 24.18 3.03 30.15
CA VAL A 95 24.42 4.36 30.74
C VAL A 95 23.80 4.45 32.15
N ILE A 96 22.57 4.00 32.31
CA ILE A 96 21.84 4.04 33.59
C ILE A 96 22.44 3.10 34.64
N GLN A 97 23.00 1.97 34.22
CA GLN A 97 23.55 0.94 35.11
C GLN A 97 24.97 1.23 35.55
N GLU A 98 25.71 2.04 34.80
CA GLU A 98 27.07 2.44 35.15
C GLU A 98 27.07 3.31 36.41
N LYS A 99 27.72 2.79 37.45
CA LYS A 99 27.76 3.42 38.77
C LYS A 99 28.91 4.43 38.81
N GLN A 100 28.80 5.46 39.66
CA GLN A 100 29.83 6.50 39.80
C GLN A 100 30.06 7.38 38.55
N GLY A 101 29.23 7.22 37.52
CA GLY A 101 29.22 8.07 36.33
C GLY A 101 28.47 9.39 36.55
N SER A 102 28.11 10.03 35.44
CA SER A 102 27.45 11.33 35.38
C SER A 102 25.94 11.17 35.56
N ASP A 103 25.39 11.79 36.60
CA ASP A 103 23.94 11.85 36.83
C ASP A 103 23.21 12.52 35.64
N ALA A 104 23.85 13.49 34.99
CA ALA A 104 23.29 14.14 33.81
C ALA A 104 23.11 13.16 32.64
N LEU A 105 24.08 12.26 32.40
CA LEU A 105 23.95 11.20 31.40
C LEU A 105 22.86 10.20 31.78
N VAL A 106 22.78 9.82 33.06
CA VAL A 106 21.70 8.94 33.55
C VAL A 106 20.32 9.54 33.27
N GLN A 107 20.12 10.84 33.53
CA GLN A 107 18.84 11.50 33.26
C GLN A 107 18.53 11.56 31.76
N LYS A 108 19.51 11.90 30.91
CA LYS A 108 19.35 11.89 29.45
C LYS A 108 19.01 10.49 28.92
N ALA A 109 19.66 9.45 29.43
CA ALA A 109 19.39 8.06 29.05
C ALA A 109 17.99 7.59 29.48
N LYS A 110 17.53 7.96 30.68
CA LYS A 110 16.14 7.69 31.12
C LYS A 110 15.10 8.39 30.24
N ALA A 111 15.36 9.63 29.85
CA ALA A 111 14.50 10.36 28.93
C ALA A 111 14.46 9.67 27.55
N LEU A 112 15.61 9.20 27.06
CA LEU A 112 15.69 8.44 25.81
C LEU A 112 14.89 7.13 25.89
N GLN A 113 15.03 6.35 26.97
CA GLN A 113 14.22 5.14 27.18
C GLN A 113 12.72 5.43 27.22
N THR A 114 12.32 6.55 27.82
CA THR A 114 10.91 6.96 27.86
C THR A 114 10.38 7.29 26.47
N LYS A 115 11.17 7.99 25.64
CA LYS A 115 10.83 8.25 24.23
C LYS A 115 10.66 6.95 23.45
N ILE A 116 11.62 6.03 23.58
CA ILE A 116 11.57 4.72 22.90
C ILE A 116 10.33 3.93 23.34
N SER A 117 10.05 3.84 24.64
CA SER A 117 8.88 3.12 25.14
C SER A 117 7.57 3.74 24.65
N THR A 118 7.53 5.06 24.47
CA THR A 118 6.37 5.75 23.89
C THR A 118 6.17 5.36 22.43
N LEU A 119 7.25 5.33 21.65
CA LEU A 119 7.22 4.88 20.25
C LEU A 119 6.78 3.41 20.12
N GLU A 120 7.28 2.52 20.98
CA GLU A 120 6.86 1.11 20.97
C GLU A 120 5.36 0.94 21.26
N LYS A 121 4.82 1.71 22.21
CA LYS A 121 3.38 1.69 22.52
C LYS A 121 2.55 2.23 21.35
N GLN A 122 3.02 3.32 20.73
CA GLN A 122 2.39 3.88 19.55
C GLN A 122 2.41 2.87 18.40
N GLN A 123 3.54 2.22 18.14
CA GLN A 123 3.66 1.19 17.12
C GLN A 123 2.64 0.07 17.34
N LYS A 124 2.54 -0.50 18.55
CA LYS A 124 1.54 -1.54 18.86
C LYS A 124 0.10 -1.08 18.64
N THR A 125 -0.17 0.18 18.98
CA THR A 125 -1.50 0.79 18.76
C THR A 125 -1.81 0.90 17.27
N LEU A 126 -0.83 1.33 16.47
CA LEU A 126 -0.96 1.43 15.02
C LEU A 126 -1.11 0.04 14.39
N GLU A 127 -0.30 -0.95 14.79
CA GLU A 127 -0.42 -2.34 14.32
C GLU A 127 -1.82 -2.90 14.57
N THR A 128 -2.38 -2.68 15.76
CA THR A 128 -3.75 -3.12 16.09
C THR A 128 -4.80 -2.47 15.17
N LYS A 129 -4.67 -1.16 14.91
CA LYS A 129 -5.56 -0.45 13.98
C LYS A 129 -5.40 -0.96 12.55
N TRP A 130 -4.15 -1.26 12.15
CA TRP A 130 -3.84 -1.79 10.84
C TRP A 130 -4.44 -3.18 10.60
N THR A 131 -4.35 -4.10 11.57
CA THR A 131 -5.01 -5.41 11.48
C THR A 131 -6.52 -5.29 11.27
N ALA A 132 -7.18 -4.32 11.93
CA ALA A 132 -8.61 -4.07 11.72
C ALA A 132 -8.94 -3.53 10.32
N ILE A 133 -8.01 -2.80 9.68
CA ILE A 133 -8.12 -2.39 8.26
C ILE A 133 -7.99 -3.61 7.36
N GLU A 134 -6.96 -4.43 7.58
CA GLU A 134 -6.71 -5.63 6.78
C GLU A 134 -7.90 -6.60 6.83
N GLN A 135 -8.50 -6.78 8.02
CA GLN A 135 -9.70 -7.59 8.18
C GLN A 135 -10.88 -7.05 7.35
N ALA A 136 -11.16 -5.74 7.42
CA ALA A 136 -12.25 -5.14 6.65
C ALA A 136 -12.02 -5.26 5.12
N ILE A 137 -10.77 -5.14 4.67
CA ILE A 137 -10.40 -5.37 3.26
C ILE A 137 -10.64 -6.83 2.86
N GLN A 138 -10.26 -7.79 3.71
CA GLN A 138 -10.47 -9.23 3.46
C GLN A 138 -11.96 -9.60 3.39
N GLU A 139 -12.78 -9.00 4.25
CA GLU A 139 -14.24 -9.15 4.26
C GLU A 139 -14.92 -8.44 3.08
N LYS A 140 -14.16 -7.72 2.23
CA LYS A 140 -14.65 -6.87 1.14
C LYS A 140 -15.63 -5.77 1.61
N ASP A 141 -15.60 -5.43 2.90
CA ASP A 141 -16.33 -4.31 3.49
C ASP A 141 -15.57 -3.01 3.21
N TYR A 142 -15.61 -2.57 1.95
CA TYR A 142 -14.82 -1.44 1.46
C TYR A 142 -15.24 -0.10 2.07
N ASP A 143 -16.49 0.05 2.51
CA ASP A 143 -16.96 1.27 3.19
C ASP A 143 -16.33 1.41 4.58
N ASN A 144 -16.34 0.32 5.35
CA ASN A 144 -15.70 0.27 6.65
C ASN A 144 -14.18 0.38 6.51
N ALA A 145 -13.57 -0.36 5.58
CA ALA A 145 -12.13 -0.29 5.32
C ALA A 145 -11.69 1.14 4.95
N SER A 146 -12.43 1.82 4.05
CA SER A 146 -12.14 3.21 3.66
C SER A 146 -12.20 4.16 4.87
N THR A 147 -13.23 4.03 5.71
CA THR A 147 -13.40 4.83 6.93
C THR A 147 -12.24 4.61 7.90
N LYS A 148 -11.84 3.35 8.13
CA LYS A 148 -10.72 3.00 9.01
C LYS A 148 -9.39 3.53 8.48
N VAL A 149 -9.12 3.40 7.19
CA VAL A 149 -7.90 3.94 6.55
C VAL A 149 -7.85 5.46 6.66
N ALA A 150 -8.96 6.15 6.41
CA ALA A 150 -9.02 7.61 6.55
C ALA A 150 -8.79 8.07 8.00
N ALA A 151 -9.24 7.30 9.00
CA ALA A 151 -8.93 7.56 10.40
C ALA A 151 -7.44 7.28 10.71
N PHE A 152 -6.90 6.17 10.20
CA PHE A 152 -5.50 5.79 10.39
C PHE A 152 -4.52 6.84 9.82
N LEU A 153 -4.82 7.40 8.65
CA LEU A 153 -4.01 8.45 8.03
C LEU A 153 -4.01 9.79 8.81
N LYS A 154 -4.93 9.98 9.76
CA LYS A 154 -4.94 11.14 10.67
C LYS A 154 -4.11 10.93 11.93
N GLU A 155 -3.62 9.71 12.16
CA GLU A 155 -2.73 9.42 13.29
C GLU A 155 -1.36 10.09 13.08
N ASN A 156 -0.59 10.21 14.16
CA ASN A 156 0.80 10.62 14.04
C ASN A 156 1.63 9.47 13.44
N LEU A 157 1.99 9.60 12.16
CA LEU A 157 2.77 8.60 11.41
C LEU A 157 4.18 9.08 11.06
N SER A 158 4.64 10.21 11.61
CA SER A 158 5.94 10.81 11.26
C SER A 158 7.12 9.87 11.46
N ASP A 159 7.07 9.05 12.52
CA ASP A 159 8.10 8.07 12.83
C ASP A 159 7.97 6.76 12.03
N PHE A 160 6.82 6.55 11.36
CA PHE A 160 6.41 5.30 10.70
C PHE A 160 6.11 5.50 9.19
N PRO A 161 7.09 5.91 8.37
CA PRO A 161 6.88 6.23 6.96
C PRO A 161 6.36 5.04 6.13
N GLU A 162 6.85 3.82 6.39
CA GLU A 162 6.32 2.60 5.75
C GLU A 162 4.83 2.37 6.04
N LEU A 163 4.37 2.53 7.30
CA LEU A 163 2.95 2.39 7.64
C LEU A 163 2.10 3.46 6.96
N LYS A 164 2.61 4.70 6.88
CA LYS A 164 1.94 5.78 6.15
C LYS A 164 1.76 5.41 4.68
N LYS A 165 2.83 4.96 4.02
CA LYS A 165 2.80 4.54 2.61
C LYS A 165 1.82 3.38 2.41
N GLN A 166 1.86 2.36 3.27
CA GLN A 166 0.92 1.24 3.21
C GLN A 166 -0.53 1.69 3.30
N ALA A 167 -0.84 2.65 4.18
CA ALA A 167 -2.19 3.18 4.32
C ALA A 167 -2.64 3.99 3.08
N GLU A 168 -1.75 4.76 2.46
CA GLU A 168 -2.02 5.49 1.21
C GLU A 168 -2.27 4.51 0.04
N ASP A 169 -1.46 3.47 -0.08
CA ASP A 169 -1.62 2.42 -1.08
C ASP A 169 -2.95 1.66 -0.87
N ALA A 170 -3.28 1.31 0.38
CA ALA A 170 -4.54 0.67 0.72
C ALA A 170 -5.75 1.56 0.40
N GLN A 171 -5.68 2.87 0.66
CA GLN A 171 -6.75 3.81 0.31
C GLN A 171 -7.04 3.79 -1.20
N THR A 172 -5.98 3.79 -2.01
CA THR A 172 -6.08 3.72 -3.47
C THR A 172 -6.72 2.40 -3.90
N LYS A 173 -6.23 1.28 -3.37
CA LYS A 173 -6.76 -0.06 -3.68
C LYS A 173 -8.24 -0.18 -3.33
N ILE A 174 -8.64 0.21 -2.11
CA ILE A 174 -10.03 0.18 -1.66
C ILE A 174 -10.93 0.99 -2.60
N THR A 175 -10.47 2.18 -3.02
CA THR A 175 -11.26 3.04 -3.92
C THR A 175 -11.48 2.39 -5.28
N THR A 176 -10.46 1.73 -5.83
CA THR A 176 -10.55 1.00 -7.10
C THR A 176 -11.47 -0.20 -7.01
N GLU A 177 -11.29 -1.04 -5.98
CA GLU A 177 -12.10 -2.25 -5.76
C GLU A 177 -13.57 -1.90 -5.51
N LYS A 178 -13.84 -0.83 -4.75
CA LYS A 178 -15.21 -0.35 -4.51
C LYS A 178 -15.92 0.06 -5.80
N LYS A 179 -15.23 0.74 -6.71
CA LYS A 179 -15.78 1.11 -8.02
C LYS A 179 -16.04 -0.11 -8.90
N ALA A 180 -15.13 -1.08 -8.89
CA ALA A 180 -15.31 -2.33 -9.64
C ALA A 180 -16.51 -3.13 -9.12
N LEU A 181 -16.67 -3.21 -7.80
CA LEU A 181 -17.81 -3.90 -7.18
C LEU A 181 -19.15 -3.22 -7.53
N ALA A 182 -19.20 -1.88 -7.48
CA ALA A 182 -20.41 -1.15 -7.86
C ALA A 182 -20.79 -1.42 -9.33
N LYS A 183 -19.81 -1.44 -10.24
CA LYS A 183 -20.05 -1.75 -11.65
C LYS A 183 -20.57 -3.19 -11.84
N GLN A 184 -19.98 -4.16 -11.14
CA GLN A 184 -20.45 -5.55 -11.19
C GLN A 184 -21.88 -5.72 -10.65
N GLN A 185 -22.24 -4.97 -9.60
CA GLN A 185 -23.59 -5.00 -9.03
C GLN A 185 -24.62 -4.40 -9.99
N GLU A 186 -24.27 -3.30 -10.67
CA GLU A 186 -25.13 -2.68 -11.69
C GLU A 186 -25.35 -3.63 -12.88
N GLU A 187 -24.29 -4.23 -13.42
CA GLU A 187 -24.38 -5.22 -14.50
C GLU A 187 -25.21 -6.45 -14.10
N ALA A 188 -25.04 -6.95 -12.87
CA ALA A 188 -25.82 -8.08 -12.36
C ALA A 188 -27.30 -7.74 -12.14
N GLN A 189 -27.62 -6.49 -11.80
CA GLN A 189 -29.00 -6.05 -11.63
C GLN A 189 -29.71 -5.94 -12.98
N ILE A 190 -29.05 -5.36 -13.99
CA ILE A 190 -29.58 -5.27 -15.36
C ILE A 190 -29.89 -6.67 -15.92
N ALA A 191 -28.95 -7.61 -15.80
CA ALA A 191 -29.14 -8.98 -16.27
C ALA A 191 -30.29 -9.71 -15.56
N LYS A 192 -30.54 -9.39 -14.28
CA LYS A 192 -31.65 -9.98 -13.53
C LYS A 192 -33.01 -9.39 -13.95
N GLU A 193 -33.07 -8.09 -14.22
CA GLU A 193 -34.27 -7.42 -14.72
C GLU A 193 -34.64 -7.90 -16.14
N GLU A 194 -33.66 -8.16 -17.01
CA GLU A 194 -33.89 -8.77 -18.34
C GLU A 194 -34.45 -10.19 -18.23
N GLN A 195 -33.89 -11.04 -17.36
CA GLN A 195 -34.41 -12.41 -17.13
C GLN A 195 -35.85 -12.42 -16.57
N GLU A 196 -36.17 -11.51 -15.64
CA GLU A 196 -37.51 -11.40 -15.07
C GLU A 196 -38.53 -10.82 -16.07
N ALA A 197 -38.10 -10.01 -17.04
CA ALA A 197 -38.94 -9.51 -18.12
C ALA A 197 -39.29 -10.61 -19.15
N ASP A 198 -38.30 -11.39 -19.59
CA ASP A 198 -38.50 -12.50 -20.52
C ASP A 198 -39.43 -13.58 -19.93
N GLN A 199 -39.32 -13.84 -18.63
CA GLN A 199 -40.16 -14.83 -17.95
C GLN A 199 -41.63 -14.38 -17.82
N LYS A 200 -41.91 -13.07 -17.72
CA LYS A 200 -43.28 -12.54 -17.69
C LYS A 200 -43.96 -12.54 -19.06
N VAL A 201 -43.21 -12.37 -20.15
CA VAL A 201 -43.74 -12.49 -21.51
C VAL A 201 -44.23 -13.91 -21.79
N ILE A 202 -43.61 -14.92 -21.17
CA ILE A 202 -44.02 -16.33 -21.27
C ILE A 202 -45.24 -16.66 -20.39
N GLU A 203 -45.43 -16.01 -19.23
CA GLU A 203 -46.59 -16.25 -18.35
C GLU A 203 -47.86 -15.44 -18.69
N GLU A 204 -47.74 -14.22 -19.24
CA GLU A 204 -48.91 -13.43 -19.69
C GLU A 204 -49.40 -13.82 -21.10
N GLY A 205 -48.61 -14.61 -21.83
CA GLY A 205 -49.08 -15.41 -22.96
C GLY A 205 -49.92 -16.60 -22.49
N GLY A 206 -51.02 -16.33 -21.77
CA GLY A 206 -52.01 -17.36 -21.45
C GLY A 206 -52.48 -18.06 -22.73
N PRO A 207 -52.85 -19.36 -22.66
CA PRO A 207 -53.22 -20.14 -23.84
C PRO A 207 -54.30 -19.39 -24.62
N MET A 208 -54.06 -19.12 -25.91
CA MET A 208 -55.13 -18.71 -26.82
C MET A 208 -56.16 -19.84 -26.86
N ASP A 209 -57.17 -19.72 -26.02
CA ASP A 209 -58.35 -20.56 -26.02
C ASP A 209 -59.14 -20.20 -27.28
N GLY A 210 -59.13 -21.09 -28.27
CA GLY A 210 -59.97 -21.00 -29.46
C GLY A 210 -59.24 -20.60 -30.74
N ALA A 211 -58.47 -21.51 -31.30
CA ALA A 211 -58.41 -21.68 -32.74
C ALA A 211 -58.53 -23.17 -33.02
N ASP A 212 -59.61 -23.57 -33.69
CA ASP A 212 -59.72 -24.88 -34.31
C ASP A 212 -58.46 -25.09 -35.17
N ALA A 213 -57.56 -25.92 -34.67
CA ALA A 213 -56.41 -26.39 -35.42
C ALA A 213 -56.93 -27.32 -36.51
N ASP A 214 -57.30 -26.73 -37.65
CA ASP A 214 -57.10 -27.41 -38.91
C ASP A 214 -55.60 -27.66 -39.00
N ALA A 215 -55.22 -28.94 -38.93
CA ALA A 215 -53.83 -29.37 -39.00
C ALA A 215 -53.29 -29.03 -40.39
N GLY A 216 -52.86 -27.78 -40.56
CA GLY A 216 -52.01 -27.37 -41.67
C GLY A 216 -50.75 -28.19 -41.61
N GLU A 217 -50.49 -28.93 -42.68
CA GLU A 217 -49.31 -29.78 -42.82
C GLU A 217 -48.04 -29.02 -42.44
N ALA A 218 -47.21 -29.65 -41.61
CA ALA A 218 -45.90 -29.13 -41.26
C ALA A 218 -45.14 -28.76 -42.55
N LEU A 219 -44.73 -27.50 -42.65
CA LEU A 219 -43.90 -27.04 -43.77
C LEU A 219 -42.64 -27.90 -43.82
N SER A 220 -42.34 -28.41 -45.01
CA SER A 220 -41.17 -29.25 -45.21
C SER A 220 -39.89 -28.41 -45.04
N ASP A 221 -38.77 -29.06 -44.70
CA ASP A 221 -37.46 -28.41 -44.64
C ASP A 221 -37.15 -27.62 -45.93
N ALA A 222 -37.70 -28.04 -47.07
CA ALA A 222 -37.56 -27.34 -48.35
C ALA A 222 -38.33 -26.01 -48.42
N ASP A 223 -39.50 -25.91 -47.78
CA ASP A 223 -40.31 -24.69 -47.75
C ASP A 223 -39.70 -23.63 -46.81
N ILE A 224 -39.08 -24.08 -45.71
CA ILE A 224 -38.32 -23.24 -44.79
C ILE A 224 -37.09 -22.67 -45.52
N VAL A 225 -36.34 -23.51 -46.24
CA VAL A 225 -35.20 -23.07 -47.05
C VAL A 225 -35.62 -22.10 -48.16
N ALA A 226 -36.78 -22.31 -48.80
CA ALA A 226 -37.30 -21.41 -49.83
C ALA A 226 -37.69 -20.03 -49.27
N LYS A 227 -38.31 -19.97 -48.08
CA LYS A 227 -38.64 -18.69 -47.42
C LYS A 227 -37.38 -17.93 -46.98
N VAL A 228 -36.37 -18.63 -46.46
CA VAL A 228 -35.06 -18.03 -46.12
C VAL A 228 -34.35 -17.49 -47.36
N GLN A 229 -34.42 -18.21 -48.49
CA GLN A 229 -33.85 -17.75 -49.76
C GLN A 229 -34.60 -16.58 -50.39
N ALA A 230 -35.92 -16.46 -50.19
CA ALA A 230 -36.69 -15.30 -50.65
C ALA A 230 -36.27 -14.01 -49.93
N TYR A 231 -35.80 -14.11 -48.68
CA TYR A 231 -35.24 -12.98 -47.92
C TYR A 231 -33.86 -12.53 -48.43
N ASN A 232 -33.09 -13.42 -49.06
CA ASN A 232 -31.82 -13.11 -49.74
C ASN A 232 -31.97 -12.29 -51.05
N GLY A 233 -33.20 -11.84 -51.39
CA GLY A 233 -33.48 -11.10 -52.62
C GLY A 233 -33.58 -9.58 -52.50
N GLU A 234 -33.73 -9.01 -51.30
CA GLU A 234 -33.83 -7.55 -51.13
C GLU A 234 -32.45 -6.94 -50.84
N SER A 235 -31.74 -6.62 -51.92
CA SER A 235 -30.54 -5.80 -51.90
C SER A 235 -30.89 -4.34 -51.63
N THR A 236 -30.65 -3.89 -50.40
CA THR A 236 -30.35 -2.47 -50.16
C THR A 236 -28.85 -2.31 -50.01
N GLU A 237 -28.23 -1.63 -50.98
CA GLU A 237 -26.86 -1.09 -50.91
C GLU A 237 -25.71 -2.11 -50.78
N GLY A 238 -25.69 -3.15 -51.63
CA GLY A 238 -24.43 -3.79 -52.03
C GLY A 238 -23.70 -4.63 -50.97
N VAL A 239 -24.41 -5.08 -49.93
CA VAL A 239 -23.90 -6.05 -48.94
C VAL A 239 -24.47 -7.43 -49.27
N THR A 240 -23.60 -8.40 -49.52
CA THR A 240 -23.97 -9.82 -49.63
C THR A 240 -23.97 -10.45 -48.24
N TYR A 241 -25.11 -11.01 -47.85
CA TYR A 241 -25.27 -11.76 -46.61
C TYR A 241 -25.16 -13.26 -46.91
N SER A 242 -24.34 -13.97 -46.14
CA SER A 242 -24.34 -15.44 -46.10
C SER A 242 -25.04 -15.88 -44.81
N VAL A 243 -26.10 -16.68 -44.98
CA VAL A 243 -26.89 -17.22 -43.85
C VAL A 243 -26.38 -18.65 -43.59
N GLU A 244 -25.73 -18.87 -42.44
CA GLU A 244 -25.44 -20.21 -41.92
C GLU A 244 -26.52 -20.54 -40.88
N ALA A 245 -27.50 -21.37 -41.24
CA ALA A 245 -28.49 -21.86 -40.30
C ALA A 245 -27.92 -23.05 -39.52
N VAL A 246 -27.87 -22.97 -38.19
CA VAL A 246 -27.50 -24.10 -37.32
C VAL A 246 -28.77 -24.62 -36.66
N LEU A 247 -29.15 -25.86 -37.01
CA LEU A 247 -30.28 -26.55 -36.41
C LEU A 247 -29.87 -27.12 -35.04
N ASN A 248 -30.46 -26.60 -33.96
CA ASN A 248 -30.39 -27.22 -32.63
C ASN A 248 -31.81 -27.55 -32.15
N GLU A 249 -32.10 -28.83 -31.94
CA GLU A 249 -33.35 -29.25 -31.31
C GLU A 249 -33.29 -29.00 -29.79
N LEU A 250 -34.10 -28.07 -29.29
CA LEU A 250 -34.38 -27.93 -27.87
C LEU A 250 -35.72 -28.58 -27.52
N THR A 251 -35.79 -29.16 -26.32
CA THR A 251 -36.73 -30.23 -25.95
C THR A 251 -38.20 -29.80 -25.74
N ASN A 252 -38.63 -28.62 -26.17
CA ASN A 252 -40.03 -28.16 -26.00
C ASN A 252 -40.48 -27.14 -27.07
N GLY A 253 -40.23 -27.45 -28.35
CA GLY A 253 -40.70 -26.63 -29.48
C GLY A 253 -39.54 -26.16 -30.34
N THR A 254 -39.70 -26.29 -31.66
CA THR A 254 -38.63 -26.11 -32.64
C THR A 254 -38.26 -24.63 -32.78
N SER A 255 -37.30 -24.16 -31.99
CA SER A 255 -36.66 -22.86 -32.18
C SER A 255 -35.50 -22.99 -33.18
N TYR A 256 -35.39 -22.08 -34.13
CA TYR A 256 -34.31 -22.04 -35.12
C TYR A 256 -33.41 -20.85 -34.81
N GLU A 257 -32.09 -21.05 -34.78
CA GLU A 257 -31.14 -19.96 -34.60
C GLU A 257 -30.47 -19.67 -35.96
N ILE A 258 -30.66 -18.45 -36.48
CA ILE A 258 -30.18 -18.04 -37.81
C ILE A 258 -28.99 -17.10 -37.64
N TRP A 259 -27.82 -17.52 -38.10
CA TRP A 259 -26.61 -16.69 -38.06
C TRP A 259 -26.41 -16.02 -39.41
N VAL A 260 -26.40 -14.69 -39.43
CA VAL A 260 -26.18 -13.90 -40.64
C VAL A 260 -24.78 -13.32 -40.62
N ARG A 261 -23.98 -13.62 -41.64
CA ARG A 261 -22.61 -13.11 -41.80
C ARG A 261 -22.56 -12.14 -42.99
N SER A 262 -21.99 -10.95 -42.76
CA SER A 262 -21.73 -9.98 -43.81
C SER A 262 -20.37 -10.28 -44.44
N ASP A 263 -20.35 -10.66 -45.72
CA ASP A 263 -19.12 -11.00 -46.43
C ASP A 263 -18.45 -9.70 -46.91
N GLY A 264 -17.35 -9.28 -46.26
CA GLY A 264 -16.59 -8.11 -46.73
C GLY A 264 -15.47 -7.54 -45.84
N SER A 265 -15.25 -8.03 -44.61
CA SER A 265 -14.12 -7.55 -43.79
C SER A 265 -13.27 -8.68 -43.26
N ASP A 266 -12.07 -8.83 -43.82
CA ASP A 266 -10.99 -9.63 -43.26
C ASP A 266 -10.54 -9.01 -41.92
N GLY A 267 -11.15 -9.45 -40.83
CA GLY A 267 -10.79 -9.05 -39.48
C GLY A 267 -11.96 -9.20 -38.52
N PHE A 268 -11.80 -10.06 -37.51
CA PHE A 268 -12.73 -10.19 -36.39
C PHE A 268 -12.86 -8.85 -35.66
N ARG A 269 -13.88 -8.07 -35.98
CA ARG A 269 -14.28 -6.89 -35.22
C ARG A 269 -15.39 -7.33 -34.25
N PRO A 270 -15.26 -7.10 -32.93
CA PRO A 270 -16.38 -7.27 -32.02
C PRO A 270 -17.37 -6.15 -32.29
N GLY A 271 -18.52 -6.50 -32.88
CA GLY A 271 -19.55 -5.54 -33.29
C GLY A 271 -20.47 -5.99 -34.43
N ALA A 272 -20.43 -7.26 -34.85
CA ALA A 272 -21.49 -7.81 -35.69
C ALA A 272 -22.76 -7.95 -34.84
N ALA A 273 -23.84 -7.28 -35.23
CA ALA A 273 -25.14 -7.40 -34.57
C ALA A 273 -25.61 -8.86 -34.70
N LEU A 274 -25.86 -9.50 -33.57
CA LEU A 274 -26.46 -10.83 -33.50
C LEU A 274 -27.96 -10.63 -33.43
N ALA A 275 -28.64 -10.72 -34.57
CA ALA A 275 -30.10 -10.76 -34.59
C ALA A 275 -30.53 -12.20 -34.35
N HIS A 276 -31.21 -12.45 -33.23
CA HIS A 276 -31.84 -13.74 -32.98
C HIS A 276 -33.25 -13.70 -33.57
N TYR A 277 -33.63 -14.73 -34.33
CA TYR A 277 -34.97 -14.83 -34.88
C TYR A 277 -35.67 -16.03 -34.26
N TYR A 278 -36.92 -15.86 -33.82
CA TYR A 278 -37.77 -16.98 -33.41
C TYR A 278 -38.82 -17.25 -34.49
N TYR A 279 -38.91 -18.51 -34.89
CA TYR A 279 -39.99 -18.98 -35.76
C TYR A 279 -41.02 -19.75 -34.94
N TYR A 280 -42.28 -19.35 -35.07
CA TYR A 280 -43.42 -19.95 -34.39
C TYR A 280 -44.24 -20.76 -35.39
N PRO A 281 -44.05 -22.10 -35.46
CA PRO A 281 -44.69 -22.94 -36.48
C PRO A 281 -46.22 -22.97 -36.36
N GLU A 282 -46.76 -22.68 -35.17
CA GLU A 282 -48.20 -22.67 -34.91
C GLU A 282 -48.92 -21.49 -35.58
N ILE A 283 -48.20 -20.41 -35.90
CA ILE A 283 -48.76 -19.17 -36.48
C ILE A 283 -48.03 -18.70 -37.74
N ASP A 284 -47.09 -19.49 -38.26
CA ASP A 284 -46.24 -19.19 -39.41
C ASP A 284 -45.63 -17.76 -39.37
N LYS A 285 -45.09 -17.39 -38.20
CA LYS A 285 -44.54 -16.05 -37.94
C LYS A 285 -43.07 -16.11 -37.53
N VAL A 286 -42.27 -15.18 -38.06
CA VAL A 286 -40.87 -14.95 -37.67
C VAL A 286 -40.79 -13.58 -36.97
N GLU A 287 -40.20 -13.54 -35.78
CA GLU A 287 -39.92 -12.28 -35.06
C GLU A 287 -38.42 -12.10 -34.83
N GLU A 288 -37.92 -10.87 -35.06
CA GLU A 288 -36.56 -10.44 -34.76
C GLU A 288 -36.46 -10.00 -33.30
N VAL A 289 -35.56 -10.63 -32.55
CA VAL A 289 -35.20 -10.25 -31.18
C VAL A 289 -33.89 -9.48 -31.26
N SER A 290 -33.94 -8.16 -31.13
CA SER A 290 -32.74 -7.32 -31.17
C SER A 290 -31.94 -7.49 -29.89
N SER A 291 -30.63 -7.74 -30.02
CA SER A 291 -29.64 -7.58 -28.94
C SER A 291 -29.33 -6.11 -28.65
#